data_AF-A0A2P4Y7D9-F1
#
_entry.id   AF-A0A2P4Y7D9-F1
#
_cell.length_a   1.000
_cell.length_b   1.000
_cell.length_c   1.000
_cell.angle_alpha   90.00
_cell.angle_beta   90.00
_cell.angle_gamma   90.00
#
_symmetry.space_group_name_H-M   'P 1'
#
loop_
_entity.id
_entity.type
_entity.pdbx_description
1 polymer ?
#
loop_
_entity_poly.entity_id
_entity_poly.type
_entity_poly.pdbx_seq_one_letter_code
_entity_poly.pdbx_strand_id
1 'polypeptide(L)'
;MSVSRLLVLSVATLLALLYSSPVGAKRLEHVSFEKPFDNINGEGLRQIGDNFVYGGDTAVNRHFARLTPDRQSKRGHIWGKQKLAVKDFAAVFTFRISGQAKSWFGDGLALWLTTSQFVQGDNHGFIGEFKGVGVVFDTFINQEHSGGHKDVTFFENDGTKTLDQLNEMEKVGCMAPGIRYHEKNAAFSPSLNMSRAKMTYTKADQQFTILIDADASGNWVKCYNQRLNIGDEWLNDAYVGISASTGGLADNHDVVALNIY
;
A
#
# COMPACT_ATOMS: atom_id res chain seq x y z
N MET A 1 -66.35 -33.85 17.13
CA MET A 1 -65.49 -33.32 18.20
C MET A 1 -64.60 -34.42 18.73
N SER A 2 -63.33 -34.45 18.35
CA SER A 2 -62.21 -34.94 19.18
C SER A 2 -60.92 -34.72 18.39
N VAL A 3 -60.09 -33.81 18.90
CA VAL A 3 -58.73 -33.53 18.45
C VAL A 3 -57.83 -34.22 19.45
N SER A 4 -56.89 -35.06 19.02
CA SER A 4 -55.65 -35.25 19.78
C SER A 4 -54.53 -35.88 18.97
N ARG A 5 -53.51 -35.05 18.72
CA ARG A 5 -52.08 -35.30 18.93
C ARG A 5 -51.49 -36.60 18.36
N LEU A 6 -50.77 -36.48 17.24
CA LEU A 6 -49.48 -37.17 17.11
C LEU A 6 -48.55 -36.40 16.15
N LEU A 7 -47.33 -36.17 16.63
CA LEU A 7 -46.11 -35.85 15.89
C LEU A 7 -45.93 -34.45 15.27
N VAL A 8 -45.82 -33.46 16.15
CA VAL A 8 -44.95 -32.28 15.94
C VAL A 8 -43.51 -32.72 16.22
N LEU A 9 -42.71 -33.07 15.21
CA LEU A 9 -41.26 -33.32 15.37
C LEU A 9 -40.55 -33.42 14.01
N SER A 10 -40.41 -32.29 13.29
CA SER A 10 -39.45 -32.23 12.16
C SER A 10 -39.11 -30.81 11.65
N VAL A 11 -39.46 -29.72 12.34
CA VAL A 11 -39.19 -28.35 11.84
C VAL A 11 -38.14 -27.59 12.68
N ALA A 12 -37.44 -28.25 13.60
CA ALA A 12 -36.50 -27.57 14.51
C ALA A 12 -35.00 -27.72 14.14
N THR A 13 -34.65 -28.33 13.01
CA THR A 13 -33.24 -28.62 12.66
C THR A 13 -32.82 -28.12 11.28
N LEU A 14 -33.33 -26.97 10.83
CA LEU A 14 -32.80 -26.31 9.62
C LEU A 14 -32.77 -24.78 9.73
N LEU A 15 -32.51 -24.23 10.93
CA LEU A 15 -32.29 -22.79 11.13
C LEU A 15 -30.96 -22.51 11.88
N ALA A 16 -29.97 -23.36 11.69
CA ALA A 16 -28.65 -23.24 12.32
C ALA A 16 -27.51 -22.94 11.32
N LEU A 17 -27.82 -22.41 10.14
CA LEU A 17 -26.78 -21.97 9.20
C LEU A 17 -27.14 -20.58 8.68
N LEU A 18 -26.17 -19.67 8.79
CA LEU A 18 -26.18 -18.26 8.39
C LEU A 18 -26.61 -17.25 9.47
N TYR A 19 -26.14 -17.43 10.71
CA TYR A 19 -25.59 -16.27 11.43
C TYR A 19 -24.16 -16.05 10.93
N SER A 20 -24.00 -15.65 9.67
CA SER A 20 -22.79 -14.93 9.30
C SER A 20 -22.89 -13.62 10.05
N SER A 21 -22.22 -13.53 11.21
CA SER A 21 -21.95 -12.23 11.81
C SER A 21 -21.42 -11.35 10.67
N PRO A 22 -21.98 -10.16 10.43
CA PRO A 22 -21.40 -9.27 9.45
C PRO A 22 -19.95 -9.09 9.89
N VAL A 23 -19.00 -9.55 9.06
CA VAL A 23 -17.58 -9.27 9.26
C VAL A 23 -17.45 -7.77 9.06
N GLY A 24 -17.64 -7.02 10.14
CA GLY A 24 -17.45 -5.59 10.17
C GLY A 24 -15.96 -5.33 10.16
N ALA A 25 -15.42 -4.97 9.00
CA ALA A 25 -14.04 -4.50 8.90
C ALA A 25 -13.92 -3.18 9.66
N LYS A 26 -13.21 -3.18 10.80
CA LYS A 26 -13.03 -2.00 11.65
C LYS A 26 -11.72 -1.32 11.28
N ARG A 27 -11.77 -0.04 10.91
CA ARG A 27 -10.57 0.74 10.61
C ARG A 27 -9.60 0.75 11.81
N LEU A 28 -8.34 0.44 11.55
CA LEU A 28 -7.25 0.44 12.51
C LEU A 28 -6.64 1.84 12.58
N GLU A 29 -7.21 2.69 13.44
CA GLU A 29 -6.82 4.11 13.58
C GLU A 29 -5.33 4.33 13.85
N HIS A 30 -4.68 3.41 14.56
CA HIS A 30 -3.27 3.54 14.95
C HIS A 30 -2.27 3.31 13.80
N VAL A 31 -2.73 2.73 12.69
CA VAL A 31 -1.94 2.47 11.46
C VAL A 31 -2.61 3.03 10.21
N SER A 32 -3.61 3.90 10.38
CA SER A 32 -4.33 4.56 9.29
C SER A 32 -4.22 6.09 9.41
N PHE A 33 -4.23 6.77 8.28
CA PHE A 33 -4.27 8.23 8.21
C PHE A 33 -4.91 8.69 6.89
N GLU A 34 -5.48 9.88 6.87
CA GLU A 34 -5.98 10.50 5.65
C GLU A 34 -5.96 12.02 5.76
N LYS A 35 -5.90 12.70 4.60
CA LYS A 35 -6.15 14.14 4.53
C LYS A 35 -7.54 14.49 5.11
N PRO A 36 -7.76 15.70 5.65
CA PRO A 36 -6.79 16.80 5.74
C PRO A 36 -5.79 16.66 6.90
N PHE A 37 -4.53 16.96 6.62
CA PHE A 37 -3.45 17.01 7.61
C PHE A 37 -3.43 18.38 8.30
N ASP A 38 -4.44 18.61 9.16
CA ASP A 38 -4.67 19.90 9.82
C ASP A 38 -3.83 20.10 11.10
N ASN A 39 -3.27 19.03 11.66
CA ASN A 39 -2.40 19.11 12.83
C ASN A 39 -1.04 19.72 12.48
N ILE A 40 -0.60 20.68 13.29
CA ILE A 40 0.68 21.40 13.13
C ILE A 40 1.44 21.32 14.47
N ASN A 41 2.72 20.99 14.43
CA ASN A 41 3.57 20.92 15.62
C ASN A 41 4.07 22.31 16.05
N GLY A 42 4.82 22.38 17.15
CA GLY A 42 5.39 23.64 17.67
C GLY A 42 6.39 24.35 16.73
N GLU A 43 6.88 23.64 15.70
CA GLU A 43 7.80 24.16 14.68
C GLU A 43 7.06 24.68 13.43
N GLY A 44 5.73 24.65 13.43
CA GLY A 44 4.92 25.07 12.28
C GLY A 44 4.83 24.01 11.16
N LEU A 45 5.29 22.79 11.41
CA LEU A 45 5.25 21.69 10.44
C LEU A 45 3.96 20.86 10.60
N ARG A 46 3.29 20.59 9.48
CA ARG A 46 2.11 19.70 9.45
C ARG A 46 2.51 18.27 9.78
N GLN A 47 1.62 17.57 10.48
CA GLN A 47 1.83 16.20 10.93
C GLN A 47 0.88 15.24 10.19
N ILE A 48 1.37 14.02 9.90
CA ILE A 48 0.53 12.93 9.37
C ILE A 48 -0.46 12.43 10.43
N GLY A 49 0.01 12.33 11.67
CA GLY A 49 -0.72 11.84 12.84
C GLY A 49 0.25 11.39 13.93
N ASP A 50 -0.22 11.29 15.17
CA ASP A 50 0.65 11.03 16.33
C ASP A 50 1.36 9.67 16.27
N ASN A 51 0.78 8.71 15.54
CA ASN A 51 1.30 7.36 15.38
C ASN A 51 2.27 7.19 14.20
N PHE A 52 2.66 8.28 13.52
CA PHE A 52 3.55 8.25 12.37
C PHE A 52 4.77 9.14 12.59
N VAL A 53 5.88 8.75 11.96
CA VAL A 53 7.05 9.59 11.74
C VAL A 53 7.21 9.80 10.24
N TYR A 54 7.74 10.94 9.83
CA TYR A 54 8.13 11.19 8.45
C TYR A 54 9.50 11.86 8.42
N GLY A 55 10.21 11.73 7.30
CA GLY A 55 11.53 12.32 7.15
C GLY A 55 12.09 12.27 5.73
N GLY A 56 13.38 12.58 5.60
CA GLY A 56 14.01 12.80 4.30
C GLY A 56 13.49 14.08 3.65
N ASP A 57 13.21 14.04 2.36
CA ASP A 57 12.63 15.14 1.58
C ASP A 57 11.10 15.27 1.74
N THR A 58 10.50 14.52 2.66
CA THR A 58 9.04 14.52 2.84
C THR A 58 8.52 15.87 3.33
N ALA A 59 7.55 16.43 2.61
CA ALA A 59 6.83 17.65 2.96
C ALA A 59 5.33 17.37 3.12
N VAL A 60 4.80 17.58 4.32
CA VAL A 60 3.37 17.39 4.62
C VAL A 60 2.58 18.65 4.26
N ASN A 61 1.69 18.55 3.28
CA ASN A 61 0.74 19.60 2.91
C ASN A 61 -0.63 19.29 3.52
N ARG A 62 -1.58 20.23 3.45
CA ARG A 62 -2.93 19.99 4.01
C ARG A 62 -3.66 18.82 3.36
N HIS A 63 -3.49 18.62 2.05
CA HIS A 63 -4.27 17.65 1.27
C HIS A 63 -3.46 16.46 0.74
N PHE A 64 -2.16 16.40 1.02
CA PHE A 64 -1.30 15.27 0.67
C PHE A 64 0.04 15.42 1.40
N ALA A 65 0.75 14.33 1.60
CA ALA A 65 2.14 14.33 2.00
C ALA A 65 3.01 14.00 0.80
N ARG A 66 3.89 14.91 0.41
CA ARG A 66 4.81 14.72 -0.71
C ARG A 66 6.07 14.05 -0.20
N LEU A 67 6.30 12.79 -0.56
CA LEU A 67 7.51 12.06 -0.18
C LEU A 67 8.72 12.56 -0.95
N THR A 68 8.57 12.75 -2.27
CA THR A 68 9.59 13.37 -3.11
C THR A 68 8.94 14.34 -4.09
N PRO A 69 9.58 15.49 -4.36
CA PRO A 69 9.17 16.36 -5.45
C PRO A 69 9.70 15.88 -6.81
N ASP A 70 9.16 16.44 -7.90
CA ASP A 70 9.68 16.34 -9.27
C ASP A 70 11.05 17.05 -9.40
N ARG A 71 12.04 16.51 -8.68
CA ARG A 71 13.45 16.88 -8.60
C ARG A 71 14.27 15.61 -8.36
N GLN A 72 15.46 15.59 -8.94
CA GLN A 72 16.40 14.46 -8.86
C GLN A 72 16.93 14.23 -7.45
N SER A 73 17.34 12.98 -7.19
CA SER A 73 18.07 12.57 -5.99
C SER A 73 17.35 12.88 -4.68
N LYS A 74 16.05 12.56 -4.61
CA LYS A 74 15.21 12.77 -3.44
C LYS A 74 14.81 11.45 -2.82
N ARG A 75 14.68 11.42 -1.49
CA ARG A 75 14.20 10.25 -0.74
C ARG A 75 13.32 10.71 0.41
N GLY A 76 12.12 10.17 0.50
CA GLY A 76 11.17 10.49 1.57
C GLY A 76 10.50 9.24 2.11
N HIS A 77 10.00 9.33 3.34
CA HIS A 77 9.28 8.24 3.99
C HIS A 77 8.24 8.75 4.98
N ILE A 78 7.21 7.92 5.19
CA ILE A 78 6.27 7.95 6.31
C ILE A 78 6.30 6.55 6.92
N TRP A 79 6.45 6.44 8.24
CA TRP A 79 6.53 5.15 8.92
C TRP A 79 5.67 5.13 10.17
N GLY A 80 4.94 4.04 10.38
CA GLY A 80 4.15 3.79 11.58
C GLY A 80 5.04 3.53 12.78
N LYS A 81 4.68 4.12 13.93
CA LYS A 81 5.34 3.88 15.22
C LYS A 81 4.89 2.57 15.88
N GLN A 82 3.72 2.07 15.49
CA GLN A 82 3.09 0.88 16.05
C GLN A 82 3.04 -0.24 15.01
N LYS A 83 3.07 -1.48 15.52
CA LYS A 83 2.91 -2.68 14.71
C LYS A 83 1.43 -2.88 14.32
N LEU A 84 1.19 -3.60 13.23
CA LEU A 84 -0.16 -3.97 12.79
C LEU A 84 -0.91 -4.80 13.82
N ALA A 85 -0.23 -5.78 14.43
CA ALA A 85 -0.80 -6.66 15.46
C ALA A 85 -2.13 -7.33 15.05
N VAL A 86 -2.26 -7.71 13.79
CA VAL A 86 -3.44 -8.39 13.22
C VAL A 86 -3.04 -9.67 12.48
N LYS A 87 -4.02 -10.57 12.33
CA LYS A 87 -3.86 -11.81 11.55
C LYS A 87 -4.23 -11.64 10.08
N ASP A 88 -5.23 -10.81 9.83
CA ASP A 88 -5.80 -10.52 8.51
C ASP A 88 -5.89 -9.00 8.39
N PHE A 89 -5.78 -8.47 7.16
CA PHE A 89 -6.00 -7.05 6.94
C PHE A 89 -6.54 -6.77 5.54
N ALA A 90 -7.21 -5.64 5.40
CA ALA A 90 -7.40 -4.97 4.12
C ALA A 90 -6.91 -3.53 4.20
N ALA A 91 -6.07 -3.11 3.27
CA ALA A 91 -5.55 -1.75 3.19
C ALA A 91 -5.98 -1.10 1.87
N VAL A 92 -6.41 0.16 1.92
CA VAL A 92 -6.60 1.03 0.76
C VAL A 92 -5.60 2.16 0.85
N PHE A 93 -4.65 2.16 -0.08
CA PHE A 93 -3.63 3.18 -0.23
C PHE A 93 -4.01 4.13 -1.36
N THR A 94 -4.16 5.41 -1.06
CA THR A 94 -4.49 6.46 -2.03
C THR A 94 -3.29 7.37 -2.22
N PHE A 95 -2.83 7.49 -3.46
CA PHE A 95 -1.60 8.19 -3.82
C PHE A 95 -1.75 8.92 -5.15
N ARG A 96 -0.74 9.73 -5.50
CA ARG A 96 -0.57 10.31 -6.83
C ARG A 96 0.91 10.27 -7.19
N ILE A 97 1.20 9.75 -8.38
CA ILE A 97 2.48 9.90 -9.05
C ILE A 97 2.26 10.90 -10.18
N SER A 98 2.96 12.03 -10.19
CA SER A 98 2.77 13.05 -11.24
C SER A 98 4.02 13.86 -11.52
N GLY A 99 4.20 14.32 -12.76
CA GLY A 99 5.31 15.20 -13.07
C GLY A 99 5.17 15.95 -14.39
N GLN A 100 6.10 16.86 -14.62
CA GLN A 100 6.05 17.76 -15.77
C GLN A 100 6.49 17.11 -17.08
N ALA A 101 7.32 16.06 -17.00
CA ALA A 101 7.84 15.36 -18.15
C ALA A 101 6.78 14.42 -18.74
N LYS A 102 6.59 14.44 -20.07
CA LYS A 102 5.67 13.50 -20.75
C LYS A 102 6.30 12.09 -20.85
N SER A 103 7.62 12.04 -20.99
CA SER A 103 8.45 10.84 -21.04
C SER A 103 9.72 11.09 -20.22
N TRP A 104 10.42 10.02 -19.81
CA TRP A 104 11.58 10.11 -18.91
C TRP A 104 11.18 10.66 -17.54
N PHE A 105 10.55 9.79 -16.77
CA PHE A 105 10.09 10.02 -15.41
C PHE A 105 10.47 8.81 -14.55
N GLY A 106 10.43 8.96 -13.23
CA GLY A 106 10.84 7.92 -12.30
C GLY A 106 11.12 8.43 -10.88
N ASP A 107 11.48 7.57 -9.95
CA ASP A 107 11.42 6.10 -10.09
C ASP A 107 10.03 5.64 -9.67
N GLY A 108 9.72 5.80 -8.39
CA GLY A 108 8.44 5.39 -7.85
C GLY A 108 8.30 5.61 -6.35
N LEU A 109 7.22 5.05 -5.81
CA LEU A 109 6.96 4.96 -4.38
C LEU A 109 6.58 3.52 -4.01
N ALA A 110 6.68 3.17 -2.73
CA ALA A 110 6.39 1.84 -2.24
C ALA A 110 5.63 1.88 -0.91
N LEU A 111 4.75 0.90 -0.72
CA LEU A 111 4.14 0.57 0.56
C LEU A 111 4.76 -0.71 1.12
N TRP A 112 5.15 -0.66 2.38
CA TRP A 112 5.87 -1.71 3.08
C TRP A 112 5.05 -2.21 4.26
N LEU A 113 5.01 -3.54 4.41
CA LEU A 113 4.61 -4.20 5.66
C LEU A 113 5.80 -5.04 6.09
N THR A 114 6.56 -4.57 7.07
CA THR A 114 7.86 -5.15 7.40
C THR A 114 8.11 -5.19 8.89
N THR A 115 8.82 -6.20 9.37
CA THR A 115 9.14 -6.34 10.79
C THR A 115 10.21 -5.36 11.29
N SER A 116 10.90 -4.66 10.38
CA SER A 116 11.84 -3.59 10.69
C SER A 116 11.15 -2.21 10.69
N GLN A 117 11.70 -1.30 11.48
CA GLN A 117 11.42 0.14 11.37
C GLN A 117 12.12 0.73 10.14
N PHE A 118 11.85 2.00 9.84
CA PHE A 118 12.47 2.68 8.70
C PHE A 118 14.01 2.65 8.77
N VAL A 119 14.62 2.23 7.67
CA VAL A 119 16.05 2.32 7.40
C VAL A 119 16.19 2.81 5.97
N GLN A 120 16.91 3.90 5.77
CA GLN A 120 17.11 4.46 4.43
C GLN A 120 17.90 3.46 3.55
N GLY A 121 17.45 3.29 2.31
CA GLY A 121 18.15 2.48 1.31
C GLY A 121 17.73 2.81 -0.12
N ASP A 122 18.26 2.03 -1.07
CA ASP A 122 18.09 2.28 -2.51
C ASP A 122 16.85 1.58 -3.10
N ASN A 123 16.11 0.79 -2.32
CA ASN A 123 14.86 0.18 -2.75
C ASN A 123 13.70 1.17 -2.56
N HIS A 124 13.60 2.13 -3.47
CA HIS A 124 12.58 3.19 -3.43
C HIS A 124 12.59 3.99 -2.11
N GLY A 125 13.78 4.23 -1.57
CA GLY A 125 14.01 4.95 -0.31
C GLY A 125 14.15 4.05 0.93
N PHE A 126 13.95 2.74 0.80
CA PHE A 126 14.07 1.76 1.88
C PHE A 126 15.15 0.69 1.58
N ILE A 127 15.50 -0.13 2.57
CA ILE A 127 16.47 -1.22 2.40
C ILE A 127 15.91 -2.38 1.56
N GLY A 128 16.78 -3.15 0.91
CA GLY A 128 16.40 -4.39 0.22
C GLY A 128 16.27 -5.60 1.16
N GLU A 129 17.13 -5.67 2.17
CA GLU A 129 17.18 -6.78 3.15
C GLU A 129 16.13 -6.60 4.27
N PHE A 130 14.86 -6.65 3.90
CA PHE A 130 13.75 -6.58 4.84
C PHE A 130 13.08 -7.95 5.02
N LYS A 131 12.41 -8.14 6.16
CA LYS A 131 11.49 -9.26 6.38
C LYS A 131 10.05 -8.76 6.38
N GLY A 132 9.29 -9.11 5.34
CA GLY A 132 7.93 -8.66 5.11
C GLY A 132 7.52 -8.70 3.64
N VAL A 133 6.60 -7.82 3.27
CA VAL A 133 6.19 -7.59 1.88
C VAL A 133 6.33 -6.12 1.50
N GLY A 134 6.62 -5.88 0.23
CA GLY A 134 6.63 -4.56 -0.40
C GLY A 134 5.72 -4.53 -1.62
N VAL A 135 4.93 -3.48 -1.77
CA VAL A 135 4.19 -3.19 -3.00
C VAL A 135 4.75 -1.90 -3.57
N VAL A 136 5.49 -2.03 -4.67
CA VAL A 136 6.23 -0.95 -5.31
C VAL A 136 5.47 -0.47 -6.54
N PHE A 137 5.31 0.84 -6.66
CA PHE A 137 4.69 1.53 -7.79
C PHE A 137 5.82 2.22 -8.58
N ASP A 138 6.46 1.46 -9.48
CA ASP A 138 7.67 1.84 -10.21
C ASP A 138 7.31 2.25 -11.63
N THR A 139 7.54 3.52 -11.97
CA THR A 139 7.20 4.08 -13.28
C THR A 139 8.38 4.10 -14.24
N PHE A 140 9.57 3.71 -13.78
CA PHE A 140 10.78 3.73 -14.58
C PHE A 140 11.24 2.31 -14.93
N ILE A 141 11.62 2.13 -16.20
CA ILE A 141 12.10 0.84 -16.68
C ILE A 141 13.62 0.80 -16.55
N ASN A 142 14.10 0.21 -15.46
CA ASN A 142 15.51 -0.12 -15.25
C ASN A 142 15.90 -1.30 -16.15
N GLN A 143 16.59 -1.03 -17.26
CA GLN A 143 16.99 -2.06 -18.23
C GLN A 143 18.06 -3.01 -17.69
N GLU A 144 18.80 -2.57 -16.68
CA GLU A 144 19.81 -3.31 -15.96
C GLU A 144 19.22 -4.38 -15.01
N HIS A 145 17.94 -4.26 -14.64
CA HIS A 145 17.27 -5.27 -13.82
C HIS A 145 16.84 -6.45 -14.68
N SER A 146 17.55 -7.58 -14.58
CA SER A 146 17.24 -8.79 -15.35
C SER A 146 15.85 -9.38 -15.04
N GLY A 147 15.27 -9.04 -13.89
CA GLY A 147 13.92 -9.41 -13.48
C GLY A 147 12.79 -8.80 -14.33
N GLY A 148 13.10 -7.84 -15.20
CA GLY A 148 12.13 -7.14 -16.03
C GLY A 148 11.40 -6.01 -15.30
N HIS A 149 10.21 -5.65 -15.78
CA HIS A 149 9.44 -4.50 -15.30
C HIS A 149 7.96 -4.82 -15.04
N LYS A 150 7.42 -4.23 -13.97
CA LYS A 150 5.99 -4.10 -13.67
C LYS A 150 5.76 -2.75 -13.03
N ASP A 151 4.74 -2.02 -13.48
CA ASP A 151 4.38 -0.73 -12.87
C ASP A 151 3.98 -0.90 -11.41
N VAL A 152 3.37 -2.04 -11.07
CA VAL A 152 3.13 -2.47 -9.71
C VAL A 152 3.86 -3.78 -9.49
N THR A 153 4.95 -3.74 -8.74
CA THR A 153 5.77 -4.90 -8.39
C THR A 153 5.48 -5.34 -6.96
N PHE A 154 5.29 -6.65 -6.76
CA PHE A 154 5.17 -7.25 -5.44
C PHE A 154 6.50 -7.88 -5.03
N PHE A 155 7.01 -7.51 -3.85
CA PHE A 155 8.15 -8.13 -3.22
C PHE A 155 7.74 -8.88 -1.97
N GLU A 156 8.26 -10.10 -1.84
CA GLU A 156 8.24 -10.88 -0.63
C GLU A 156 9.69 -11.18 -0.23
N ASN A 157 10.07 -10.83 0.99
CA ASN A 157 11.40 -11.09 1.51
C ASN A 157 11.32 -11.58 2.95
N ASP A 158 12.07 -12.63 3.27
CA ASP A 158 12.17 -13.22 4.60
C ASP A 158 13.36 -12.65 5.41
N GLY A 159 14.05 -11.66 4.84
CA GLY A 159 15.25 -11.03 5.38
C GLY A 159 16.55 -11.59 4.78
N THR A 160 16.47 -12.56 3.86
CA THR A 160 17.67 -13.20 3.28
C THR A 160 18.09 -12.64 1.93
N LYS A 161 17.18 -11.99 1.19
CA LYS A 161 17.48 -11.47 -0.14
C LYS A 161 18.01 -10.04 -0.06
N THR A 162 19.11 -9.80 -0.75
CA THR A 162 19.65 -8.45 -1.01
C THR A 162 18.80 -7.70 -2.04
N LEU A 163 19.00 -6.39 -2.16
CA LEU A 163 18.34 -5.60 -3.21
C LEU A 163 18.69 -6.09 -4.62
N ASP A 164 19.96 -6.42 -4.87
CA ASP A 164 20.41 -6.91 -6.17
C ASP A 164 19.70 -8.20 -6.54
N GLN A 165 19.59 -9.15 -5.60
CA GLN A 165 18.82 -10.38 -5.81
C GLN A 165 17.34 -10.09 -6.07
N LEU A 166 16.73 -9.14 -5.36
CA LEU A 166 15.33 -8.74 -5.61
C LEU A 166 15.15 -8.15 -7.03
N ASN A 167 16.15 -7.42 -7.53
CA ASN A 167 16.14 -6.83 -8.88
C ASN A 167 16.42 -7.86 -9.99
N GLU A 168 17.19 -8.91 -9.68
CA GLU A 168 17.52 -9.98 -10.61
C GLU A 168 16.39 -11.00 -10.77
N MET A 169 15.60 -11.23 -9.72
CA MET A 169 14.41 -12.10 -9.74
C MET A 169 13.32 -11.57 -10.67
N GLU A 170 12.60 -12.47 -11.32
CA GLU A 170 11.43 -12.11 -12.14
C GLU A 170 10.44 -11.23 -11.35
N LYS A 171 10.23 -10.00 -11.82
CA LYS A 171 9.29 -9.06 -11.19
C LYS A 171 7.86 -9.56 -11.39
N VAL A 172 7.21 -9.92 -10.29
CA VAL A 172 5.80 -10.30 -10.25
C VAL A 172 4.90 -9.10 -9.94
N GLY A 173 3.68 -9.11 -10.47
CA GLY A 173 2.74 -7.99 -10.36
C GLY A 173 2.02 -7.71 -11.67
N CYS A 174 1.74 -6.44 -11.96
CA CYS A 174 1.04 -6.04 -13.18
C CYS A 174 1.58 -4.75 -13.79
N MET A 175 1.32 -4.57 -15.09
CA MET A 175 1.32 -3.24 -15.71
C MET A 175 0.06 -2.52 -15.26
N ALA A 176 0.18 -1.23 -14.96
CA ALA A 176 -0.88 -0.39 -14.43
C ALA A 176 -0.89 0.96 -15.16
N PRO A 177 -1.15 0.98 -16.48
CA PRO A 177 -1.21 2.23 -17.22
C PRO A 177 -2.25 3.16 -16.59
N GLY A 178 -1.87 4.41 -16.37
CA GLY A 178 -2.74 5.43 -15.78
C GLY A 178 -2.50 5.74 -14.30
N ILE A 179 -1.60 5.02 -13.61
CA ILE A 179 -1.23 5.37 -12.22
C ILE A 179 -0.34 6.63 -12.10
N ARG A 180 0.18 7.11 -13.25
CA ARG A 180 1.06 8.27 -13.34
C ARG A 180 0.45 9.37 -14.21
N TYR A 181 0.42 10.60 -13.72
CA TYR A 181 -0.23 11.73 -14.37
C TYR A 181 0.77 12.75 -14.91
N HIS A 182 0.56 13.16 -16.17
CA HIS A 182 1.35 14.23 -16.79
C HIS A 182 0.74 15.60 -16.44
N GLU A 183 1.45 16.40 -15.64
CA GLU A 183 0.90 17.64 -15.07
C GLU A 183 0.62 18.74 -16.09
N LYS A 184 1.24 18.69 -17.27
CA LYS A 184 0.96 19.64 -18.36
C LYS A 184 -0.25 19.26 -19.20
N ASN A 185 -0.92 18.13 -18.91
CA ASN A 185 -2.19 17.82 -19.54
C ASN A 185 -3.27 18.80 -19.04
N ALA A 186 -4.03 19.41 -19.94
CA ALA A 186 -5.09 20.36 -19.57
C ALA A 186 -6.19 19.73 -18.68
N ALA A 187 -6.37 18.41 -18.72
CA ALA A 187 -7.29 17.69 -17.87
C ALA A 187 -6.73 17.36 -16.47
N PHE A 188 -5.44 17.68 -16.20
CA PHE A 188 -4.83 17.40 -14.91
C PHE A 188 -5.35 18.34 -13.83
N SER A 189 -5.76 17.75 -12.71
CA SER A 189 -6.18 18.42 -11.50
C SER A 189 -5.62 17.68 -10.28
N PRO A 190 -4.75 18.31 -9.47
CA PRO A 190 -4.23 17.70 -8.25
C PRO A 190 -5.30 17.32 -7.22
N SER A 191 -6.52 17.85 -7.30
CA SER A 191 -7.60 17.45 -6.39
C SER A 191 -8.38 16.22 -6.87
N LEU A 192 -8.29 15.87 -8.16
CA LEU A 192 -9.09 14.81 -8.77
C LEU A 192 -8.25 13.62 -9.24
N ASN A 193 -7.01 13.87 -9.68
CA ASN A 193 -6.12 12.82 -10.18
C ASN A 193 -5.37 12.15 -9.03
N MET A 194 -5.86 10.98 -8.65
CA MET A 194 -5.27 10.10 -7.65
C MET A 194 -5.53 8.66 -8.07
N SER A 195 -4.61 7.77 -7.71
CA SER A 195 -4.75 6.33 -7.88
C SER A 195 -4.95 5.67 -6.53
N ARG A 196 -5.56 4.49 -6.53
CA ARG A 196 -5.73 3.67 -5.34
C ARG A 196 -5.19 2.26 -5.56
N ALA A 197 -4.57 1.72 -4.53
CA ALA A 197 -4.23 0.31 -4.44
C ALA A 197 -4.94 -0.31 -3.24
N LYS A 198 -5.51 -1.50 -3.44
CA LYS A 198 -6.11 -2.29 -2.38
C LYS A 198 -5.27 -3.54 -2.17
N MET A 199 -4.77 -3.72 -0.96
CA MET A 199 -4.01 -4.89 -0.55
C MET A 199 -4.80 -5.64 0.49
N THR A 200 -4.95 -6.96 0.33
CA THR A 200 -5.64 -7.80 1.29
C THR A 200 -4.74 -8.98 1.63
N TYR A 201 -4.64 -9.34 2.91
CA TYR A 201 -4.05 -10.58 3.36
C TYR A 201 -5.02 -11.39 4.21
N THR A 202 -5.13 -12.68 3.91
CA THR A 202 -5.94 -13.64 4.69
C THR A 202 -5.06 -14.74 5.26
N LYS A 203 -5.11 -14.93 6.59
CA LYS A 203 -4.28 -15.91 7.31
C LYS A 203 -4.70 -17.34 7.03
N ALA A 204 -6.00 -17.58 6.81
CA ALA A 204 -6.56 -18.91 6.62
C ALA A 204 -5.92 -19.67 5.44
N ASP A 205 -5.59 -18.96 4.37
CA ASP A 205 -5.01 -19.49 3.13
C ASP A 205 -3.65 -18.85 2.78
N GLN A 206 -3.17 -17.93 3.62
CA GLN A 206 -1.96 -17.12 3.43
C GLN A 206 -1.97 -16.33 2.11
N GLN A 207 -3.14 -15.98 1.57
CA GLN A 207 -3.25 -15.28 0.30
C GLN A 207 -3.03 -13.78 0.48
N PHE A 208 -2.23 -13.18 -0.38
CA PHE A 208 -2.07 -11.75 -0.55
C PHE A 208 -2.56 -11.32 -1.92
N THR A 209 -3.49 -10.37 -1.97
CA THR A 209 -4.09 -9.85 -3.21
C THR A 209 -3.81 -8.37 -3.36
N ILE A 210 -3.53 -7.93 -4.60
CA ILE A 210 -3.41 -6.52 -4.99
C ILE A 210 -4.45 -6.20 -6.06
N LEU A 211 -5.26 -5.17 -5.82
CA LEU A 211 -6.13 -4.54 -6.82
C LEU A 211 -5.72 -3.09 -7.03
N ILE A 212 -5.86 -2.59 -8.26
CA ILE A 212 -5.52 -1.22 -8.64
C ILE A 212 -6.77 -0.52 -9.20
N ASP A 213 -6.96 0.72 -8.79
CA ASP A 213 -7.95 1.64 -9.31
C ASP A 213 -7.20 2.91 -9.72
N ALA A 214 -6.79 2.93 -11.00
CA ALA A 214 -5.78 3.86 -11.50
C ALA A 214 -6.24 5.32 -11.52
N ASP A 215 -7.54 5.58 -11.59
CA ASP A 215 -8.13 6.91 -11.70
C ASP A 215 -9.08 7.25 -10.54
N ALA A 216 -9.05 6.45 -9.47
CA ALA A 216 -9.94 6.57 -8.32
C ALA A 216 -11.45 6.51 -8.65
N SER A 217 -11.82 5.94 -9.81
CA SER A 217 -13.22 5.79 -10.25
C SER A 217 -13.99 4.72 -9.46
N GLY A 218 -13.28 3.83 -8.77
CA GLY A 218 -13.86 2.67 -8.10
C GLY A 218 -13.84 1.41 -8.96
N ASN A 219 -13.29 1.48 -10.17
CA ASN A 219 -13.10 0.35 -11.06
C ASN A 219 -11.82 -0.41 -10.69
N TRP A 220 -11.95 -1.32 -9.73
CA TRP A 220 -10.83 -2.13 -9.25
C TRP A 220 -10.45 -3.24 -10.23
N VAL A 221 -9.21 -3.22 -10.70
CA VAL A 221 -8.63 -4.25 -11.57
C VAL A 221 -7.68 -5.12 -10.75
N LYS A 222 -7.79 -6.44 -10.88
CA LYS A 222 -6.87 -7.37 -10.23
C LYS A 222 -5.47 -7.23 -10.82
N CYS A 223 -4.51 -6.90 -9.97
CA CYS A 223 -3.11 -6.77 -10.35
C CYS A 223 -2.34 -8.05 -10.07
N TYR A 224 -2.44 -8.56 -8.84
CA TYR A 224 -1.65 -9.71 -8.41
C TYR A 224 -2.34 -10.51 -7.31
N ASN A 225 -2.01 -11.80 -7.22
CA ASN A 225 -2.45 -12.66 -6.12
C ASN A 225 -1.46 -13.81 -5.91
N GLN A 226 -0.96 -13.98 -4.69
CA GLN A 226 0.00 -15.02 -4.34
C GLN A 226 -0.23 -15.53 -2.92
N ARG A 227 0.05 -16.82 -2.71
CA ARG A 227 0.20 -17.38 -1.36
C ARG A 227 1.58 -17.01 -0.81
N LEU A 228 1.62 -16.32 0.32
CA LEU A 228 2.87 -15.94 0.98
C LEU A 228 3.56 -17.16 1.61
N ASN A 229 4.87 -17.19 1.46
CA ASN A 229 5.80 -18.17 2.02
C ASN A 229 6.71 -17.54 3.10
N ILE A 230 6.39 -16.35 3.58
CA ILE A 230 6.99 -15.74 4.76
C ILE A 230 6.40 -16.42 6.01
N GLY A 231 7.26 -16.83 6.94
CA GLY A 231 6.89 -17.63 8.10
C GLY A 231 5.72 -17.07 8.93
N ASP A 232 5.16 -17.89 9.80
CA ASP A 232 4.01 -17.51 10.62
C ASP A 232 4.29 -16.26 11.49
N GLU A 233 3.21 -15.52 11.78
CA GLU A 233 3.18 -14.35 12.68
C GLU A 233 3.93 -13.08 12.23
N TRP A 234 4.55 -13.04 11.05
CA TRP A 234 5.26 -11.84 10.55
C TRP A 234 4.41 -10.56 10.60
N LEU A 235 3.09 -10.67 10.37
CA LEU A 235 2.16 -9.54 10.36
C LEU A 235 1.88 -8.97 11.75
N ASN A 236 1.99 -9.78 12.82
CA ASN A 236 1.85 -9.29 14.18
C ASN A 236 2.98 -8.31 14.53
N ASP A 237 4.15 -8.53 13.95
CA ASP A 237 5.36 -7.73 14.16
C ASP A 237 5.60 -6.68 13.08
N ALA A 238 4.76 -6.64 12.03
CA ALA A 238 4.96 -5.74 10.90
C ALA A 238 4.59 -4.30 11.25
N TYR A 239 5.48 -3.36 10.93
CA TYR A 239 5.19 -1.94 10.80
C TYR A 239 4.67 -1.66 9.40
N VAL A 240 3.92 -0.56 9.28
CA VAL A 240 3.53 0.02 8.00
C VAL A 240 4.51 1.12 7.64
N GLY A 241 5.04 1.03 6.44
CA GLY A 241 5.91 2.04 5.87
C GLY A 241 5.46 2.49 4.50
N ILE A 242 5.77 3.72 4.16
CA ILE A 242 5.67 4.22 2.78
C ILE A 242 6.97 4.96 2.51
N SER A 243 7.60 4.70 1.38
CA SER A 243 8.78 5.45 0.94
C SER A 243 8.71 5.79 -0.53
N ALA A 244 9.50 6.77 -0.96
CA ALA A 244 9.67 7.09 -2.37
C ALA A 244 11.09 7.57 -2.62
N SER A 245 11.53 7.43 -3.87
CA SER A 245 12.78 8.01 -4.33
C SER A 245 12.71 8.53 -5.74
N THR A 246 13.61 9.45 -6.06
CA THR A 246 13.91 9.89 -7.42
C THR A 246 15.40 9.70 -7.70
N GLY A 247 15.71 9.16 -8.87
CA GLY A 247 17.08 9.02 -9.37
C GLY A 247 17.50 10.23 -10.23
N GLY A 248 18.03 9.93 -11.42
CA GLY A 248 18.30 10.93 -12.46
C GLY A 248 17.03 11.42 -13.16
N LEU A 249 15.93 10.68 -13.04
CA LEU A 249 14.59 11.11 -13.42
C LEU A 249 13.77 11.38 -12.15
N ALA A 250 12.68 12.09 -12.30
CA ALA A 250 11.86 12.49 -11.16
C ALA A 250 10.37 12.52 -11.50
N ASP A 251 9.57 12.37 -10.44
CA ASP A 251 8.15 12.64 -10.37
C ASP A 251 7.85 13.11 -8.93
N ASN A 252 6.73 13.82 -8.77
CA ASN A 252 6.11 14.02 -7.47
C ASN A 252 5.49 12.70 -7.00
N HIS A 253 5.79 12.31 -5.76
CA HIS A 253 5.21 11.14 -5.10
C HIS A 253 4.39 11.59 -3.90
N ASP A 254 3.09 11.73 -4.09
CA ASP A 254 2.16 12.28 -3.11
C ASP A 254 1.30 11.17 -2.48
N VAL A 255 1.26 11.14 -1.15
CA VAL A 255 0.40 10.25 -0.35
C VAL A 255 -0.81 11.01 0.15
N VAL A 256 -2.00 10.47 -0.08
CA VAL A 256 -3.28 11.12 0.24
C VAL A 256 -3.93 10.48 1.46
N ALA A 257 -3.95 9.14 1.48
CA ALA A 257 -4.53 8.37 2.56
C ALA A 257 -3.96 6.95 2.58
N LEU A 258 -3.91 6.36 3.77
CA LEU A 258 -3.76 4.94 3.99
C LEU A 258 -4.80 4.51 5.02
N ASN A 259 -5.74 3.66 4.59
CA ASN A 259 -6.81 3.16 5.44
C ASN A 259 -6.69 1.64 5.57
N ILE A 260 -6.39 1.15 6.77
CA ILE A 260 -6.23 -0.27 7.08
C ILE A 260 -7.39 -0.73 7.97
N TYR A 261 -7.90 -1.94 7.71
CA TYR A 261 -9.03 -2.57 8.39
C TYR A 261 -8.69 -4.00 8.77
#